data_AF-A0A6G1U1A6-F1
#
_entry.id   AF-A0A6G1U1A6-F1
#
_cell.length_a   1.000
_cell.length_b   1.000
_cell.length_c   1.000
_cell.angle_alpha   90.00
_cell.angle_beta   90.00
_cell.angle_gamma   90.00
#
_symmetry.space_group_name_H-M   'P 1'
#
loop_
_entity.id
_entity.type
_entity.pdbx_description
1 polymer ?
#
loop_
_entity_poly.entity_id
_entity_poly.type
_entity_poly.pdbx_seq_one_letter_code
_entity_poly.pdbx_strand_id
1 'polypeptide(L)'
;MKYGILTFHNIPNIGALLQAYGLCTTIRKLGAECDLIDYQCNNIIYRELTFHPAVGFLRNVLAKYIWRKTERKIKSCQYFMKQQNFYSKKLYTKKNIGEANKDYDAFISGSDMIWNLFVTGNDLTYFLDFVDEDKPKYSYASSVGAEWDSNTLCKVQPLLHKYNSVSVRESDTCQIINDMGIPCKNVVDPTMLLTRDEWAKIALPPKEKDYVLVYFPTKENKQAALDYAKRHGKKVLMINMWLFSPGFKNVSPMDPPSWLGYFMNASAVFTDSYHGILFSLYFHKLFWTGNYGNRILSLINTLGLQGCLLKNDRDLINEIDYRLVDEKLHKLRIDSYNFIKNQILNKS
;
A
#
# COMPACT_ATOMS: atom_id res chain seq x y z
N MET A 1 -19.58 -18.07 -3.07
CA MET A 1 -18.49 -18.23 -2.09
C MET A 1 -18.09 -16.90 -1.51
N LYS A 2 -17.71 -16.89 -0.25
CA LYS A 2 -17.28 -15.70 0.49
C LYS A 2 -15.82 -15.82 0.93
N TYR A 3 -15.00 -14.86 0.55
CA TYR A 3 -13.56 -14.85 0.82
C TYR A 3 -13.20 -13.99 2.03
N GLY A 4 -12.37 -14.52 2.92
CA GLY A 4 -11.76 -13.78 4.01
C GLY A 4 -10.37 -13.27 3.61
N ILE A 5 -10.18 -11.96 3.53
CA ILE A 5 -8.91 -11.35 3.16
C ILE A 5 -8.19 -10.88 4.42
N LEU A 6 -6.95 -11.34 4.61
CA LEU A 6 -6.10 -10.94 5.71
C LEU A 6 -4.95 -10.07 5.20
N THR A 7 -4.94 -8.80 5.61
CA THR A 7 -3.92 -7.81 5.25
C THR A 7 -3.80 -6.79 6.38
N PHE A 8 -2.82 -5.87 6.36
CA PHE A 8 -2.87 -4.71 7.23
C PHE A 8 -4.09 -3.83 6.91
N HIS A 9 -4.87 -3.58 7.94
CA HIS A 9 -6.02 -2.67 7.96
C HIS A 9 -6.03 -1.99 9.33
N ASN A 10 -6.77 -0.88 9.48
CA ASN A 10 -6.83 -0.09 10.73
C ASN A 10 -5.53 0.65 11.16
N ILE A 11 -4.55 0.81 10.27
CA ILE A 11 -3.31 1.58 10.54
C ILE A 11 -3.35 3.00 9.95
N PRO A 12 -2.55 3.96 10.43
CA PRO A 12 -2.53 5.33 9.89
C PRO A 12 -1.93 5.47 8.48
N ASN A 13 -1.49 4.36 7.88
CA ASN A 13 -0.91 4.32 6.54
C ASN A 13 -2.02 4.24 5.46
N ILE A 14 -2.27 5.36 4.79
CA ILE A 14 -3.31 5.45 3.75
C ILE A 14 -3.01 4.55 2.55
N GLY A 15 -1.74 4.37 2.16
CA GLY A 15 -1.39 3.46 1.07
C GLY A 15 -1.78 2.01 1.37
N ALA A 16 -1.51 1.55 2.60
CA ALA A 16 -1.90 0.23 3.08
C ALA A 16 -3.44 0.03 3.08
N LEU A 17 -4.19 1.08 3.43
CA LEU A 17 -5.65 1.03 3.32
C LEU A 17 -6.14 0.97 1.87
N LEU A 18 -5.55 1.77 0.99
CA LEU A 18 -5.97 1.87 -0.40
C LEU A 18 -5.68 0.59 -1.19
N GLN A 19 -4.61 -0.15 -0.87
CA GLN A 19 -4.41 -1.48 -1.46
C GLN A 19 -5.49 -2.48 -0.98
N ALA A 20 -5.85 -2.45 0.31
CA ALA A 20 -6.91 -3.33 0.82
C ALA A 20 -8.26 -2.99 0.16
N TYR A 21 -8.55 -1.69 0.01
CA TYR A 21 -9.70 -1.19 -0.74
C TYR A 21 -9.68 -1.68 -2.20
N GLY A 22 -8.54 -1.59 -2.88
CA GLY A 22 -8.39 -2.00 -4.27
C GLY A 22 -8.64 -3.50 -4.47
N LEU A 23 -8.12 -4.33 -3.57
CA LEU A 23 -8.31 -5.79 -3.62
C LEU A 23 -9.78 -6.17 -3.39
N CYS A 24 -10.40 -5.69 -2.31
CA CYS A 24 -11.81 -5.96 -2.02
C CYS A 24 -12.73 -5.48 -3.14
N THR A 25 -12.49 -4.28 -3.64
CA THR A 25 -13.27 -3.72 -4.75
C THR A 25 -13.15 -4.58 -6.00
N THR A 26 -11.96 -5.09 -6.31
CA THR A 26 -11.74 -5.91 -7.50
C THR A 26 -12.40 -7.28 -7.39
N ILE A 27 -12.28 -7.94 -6.23
CA ILE A 27 -12.93 -9.24 -5.99
C ILE A 27 -14.45 -9.12 -6.08
N ARG A 28 -15.04 -8.07 -5.48
CA ARG A 28 -16.49 -7.82 -5.58
C ARG A 28 -16.95 -7.49 -6.99
N LYS A 29 -16.17 -6.73 -7.77
CA LYS A 29 -16.46 -6.47 -9.20
C LYS A 29 -16.44 -7.73 -10.06
N LEU A 30 -15.62 -8.72 -9.67
CA LEU A 30 -15.55 -10.03 -10.32
C LEU A 30 -16.71 -10.96 -9.92
N GLY A 31 -17.64 -10.51 -9.07
CA GLY A 31 -18.86 -11.25 -8.69
C GLY A 31 -18.73 -12.10 -7.44
N ALA A 32 -17.62 -12.04 -6.71
CA ALA A 32 -17.42 -12.77 -5.46
C ALA A 32 -17.65 -11.89 -4.22
N GLU A 33 -18.14 -12.49 -3.13
CA GLU A 33 -18.22 -11.79 -1.85
C GLU A 33 -16.88 -11.86 -1.12
N CYS A 34 -16.47 -10.78 -0.47
CA CYS A 34 -15.29 -10.80 0.38
C CYS A 34 -15.37 -9.79 1.51
N ASP A 35 -14.73 -10.11 2.62
CA ASP A 35 -14.50 -9.19 3.73
C ASP A 35 -13.00 -9.14 4.07
N LEU A 36 -12.55 -7.97 4.51
CA LEU A 36 -11.31 -7.82 5.28
C LEU A 36 -11.57 -8.40 6.68
N ILE A 37 -10.84 -9.45 7.02
CA ILE A 37 -10.87 -10.02 8.37
C ILE A 37 -10.28 -8.97 9.32
N ASP A 38 -11.09 -8.44 10.24
CA ASP A 38 -10.72 -7.42 11.23
C ASP A 38 -9.81 -8.04 12.30
N TYR A 39 -8.55 -8.32 11.92
CA TYR A 39 -7.56 -9.03 12.72
C TYR A 39 -6.59 -8.09 13.42
N GLN A 40 -6.44 -8.29 14.72
CA GLN A 40 -5.52 -7.56 15.58
C GLN A 40 -4.21 -8.32 15.78
N CYS A 41 -3.19 -7.91 15.03
CA CYS A 41 -1.81 -8.35 15.25
C CYS A 41 -1.16 -7.51 16.36
N ASN A 42 -0.70 -8.17 17.42
CA ASN A 42 -0.13 -7.51 18.60
C ASN A 42 1.06 -6.58 18.26
N ASN A 43 1.96 -7.03 17.38
CA ASN A 43 3.13 -6.22 17.01
C ASN A 43 2.74 -4.99 16.21
N ILE A 44 1.74 -5.10 15.33
CA ILE A 44 1.20 -3.96 14.57
C ILE A 44 0.50 -2.98 15.50
N ILE A 45 -0.30 -3.46 16.46
CA ILE A 45 -0.91 -2.60 17.49
C ILE A 45 0.16 -1.85 18.27
N TYR A 46 1.20 -2.55 18.73
CA TYR A 46 2.28 -1.94 19.48
C TYR A 46 3.03 -0.88 18.65
N ARG A 47 3.35 -1.17 17.39
CA ARG A 47 4.15 -0.28 16.54
C ARG A 47 3.37 0.92 16.01
N GLU A 48 2.13 0.72 15.58
CA GLU A 48 1.37 1.69 14.78
C GLU A 48 0.20 2.32 15.55
N LEU A 49 -0.33 1.63 16.57
CA LEU A 49 -1.58 1.99 17.26
C LEU A 49 -1.38 2.30 18.76
N THR A 50 -0.14 2.26 19.26
CA THR A 50 0.21 2.59 20.64
C THR A 50 1.04 3.87 20.71
N PHE A 51 0.72 4.74 21.69
CA PHE A 51 1.54 5.90 22.01
C PHE A 51 2.85 5.48 22.68
N HIS A 52 3.97 5.93 22.13
CA HIS A 52 5.30 5.76 22.72
C HIS A 52 5.78 7.08 23.35
N PRO A 53 5.89 7.16 24.69
CA PRO A 53 6.36 8.37 25.36
C PRO A 53 7.76 8.77 24.92
N ALA A 54 7.99 10.07 24.75
CA ALA A 54 9.32 10.61 24.49
C ALA A 54 10.02 11.00 25.80
N VAL A 55 11.35 10.85 25.84
CA VAL A 55 12.16 11.28 26.99
C VAL A 55 12.18 12.82 27.05
N GLY A 56 11.77 13.37 28.20
CA GLY A 56 11.72 14.81 28.50
C GLY A 56 10.32 15.43 28.37
N PHE A 57 9.97 16.34 29.28
CA PHE A 57 8.61 16.90 29.39
C PHE A 57 8.10 17.55 28.10
N LEU A 58 8.84 18.49 27.53
CA LEU A 58 8.44 19.19 26.30
C LEU A 58 8.29 18.22 25.12
N ARG A 59 9.25 17.29 24.95
CA ARG A 59 9.18 16.24 23.91
C ARG A 59 7.98 15.33 24.12
N ASN A 60 7.61 15.02 25.36
CA ASN A 60 6.45 14.18 25.66
C ASN A 60 5.11 14.90 25.41
N VAL A 61 5.00 16.18 25.77
CA VAL A 61 3.83 17.01 25.42
C VAL A 61 3.64 17.05 23.91
N LEU A 62 4.75 17.22 23.20
CA LEU A 62 4.80 17.20 21.76
C LEU A 62 4.33 15.87 21.19
N ALA A 63 4.93 14.77 21.65
CA ALA A 63 4.60 13.39 21.29
C ALA A 63 3.09 13.11 21.47
N LYS A 64 2.51 13.53 22.61
CA LYS A 64 1.07 13.40 22.88
C LYS A 64 0.20 14.17 21.89
N TYR A 65 0.63 15.38 21.50
CA TYR A 65 -0.08 16.16 20.48
C TYR A 65 -0.03 15.49 19.10
N ILE A 66 1.12 14.92 18.71
CA ILE A 66 1.24 14.11 17.47
C ILE A 66 0.28 12.95 17.52
N TRP A 67 0.33 12.22 18.63
CA TRP A 67 -0.45 11.01 18.84
C TRP A 67 -1.94 11.26 18.67
N ARG A 68 -2.47 12.35 19.25
CA ARG A 68 -3.87 12.75 19.07
C ARG A 68 -4.25 12.97 17.60
N LYS A 69 -3.34 13.50 16.78
CA LYS A 69 -3.60 13.62 15.33
C LYS A 69 -3.54 12.26 14.63
N THR A 70 -2.58 11.40 15.00
CA THR A 70 -2.49 10.02 14.51
C THR A 70 -3.76 9.24 14.84
N GLU A 71 -4.28 9.34 16.07
CA GLU A 71 -5.55 8.71 16.48
C GLU A 71 -6.73 9.19 15.65
N ARG A 72 -6.83 10.51 15.39
CA ARG A 72 -7.88 11.06 14.52
C ARG A 72 -7.76 10.53 13.09
N LYS A 73 -6.54 10.42 12.57
CA LYS A 73 -6.28 9.84 11.25
C LYS A 73 -6.69 8.37 11.21
N ILE A 74 -6.32 7.57 12.21
CA ILE A 74 -6.72 6.16 12.35
C ILE A 74 -8.24 6.04 12.33
N LYS A 75 -8.95 6.82 13.15
CA LYS A 75 -10.43 6.80 13.20
C LYS A 75 -11.07 7.19 11.87
N SER A 76 -10.51 8.19 11.18
CA SER A 76 -11.01 8.64 9.87
C SER A 76 -10.80 7.58 8.78
N CYS A 77 -9.64 6.91 8.81
CA CYS A 77 -9.29 5.78 7.96
C CYS A 77 -10.22 4.56 8.20
N GLN A 78 -10.44 4.21 9.47
CA GLN A 78 -11.38 3.15 9.85
C GLN A 78 -12.81 3.48 9.43
N TYR A 79 -13.24 4.73 9.62
CA TYR A 79 -14.57 5.19 9.21
C TYR A 79 -14.74 5.04 7.69
N PHE A 80 -13.77 5.50 6.89
CA PHE A 80 -13.79 5.35 5.43
C PHE A 80 -13.99 3.90 5.00
N MET A 81 -13.22 2.96 5.56
CA MET A 81 -13.31 1.53 5.22
C MET A 81 -14.61 0.89 5.70
N LYS A 82 -15.13 1.29 6.88
CA LYS A 82 -16.43 0.83 7.39
C LYS A 82 -17.59 1.26 6.49
N GLN A 83 -17.55 2.46 5.92
CA GLN A 83 -18.57 2.93 4.98
C GLN A 83 -18.65 2.08 3.70
N GLN A 84 -17.59 1.34 3.36
CA GLN A 84 -17.59 0.41 2.22
C GLN A 84 -18.15 -0.98 2.57
N ASN A 85 -18.52 -1.20 3.84
CA ASN A 85 -18.91 -2.50 4.37
C ASN A 85 -17.89 -3.60 4.03
N PHE A 86 -16.59 -3.28 4.17
CA PHE A 86 -15.50 -4.21 3.87
C PHE A 86 -15.06 -5.06 5.06
N TYR A 87 -15.29 -4.64 6.30
CA TYR A 87 -14.83 -5.41 7.45
C TYR A 87 -15.73 -6.59 7.77
N SER A 88 -15.11 -7.64 8.29
CA SER A 88 -15.80 -8.73 8.95
C SER A 88 -16.67 -8.22 10.10
N LYS A 89 -17.76 -8.94 10.38
CA LYS A 89 -18.67 -8.60 11.49
C LYS A 89 -18.03 -8.74 12.86
N LYS A 90 -17.02 -9.60 12.97
CA LYS A 90 -16.30 -9.90 14.21
C LYS A 90 -14.88 -9.35 14.14
N LEU A 91 -14.37 -8.98 15.31
CA LEU A 91 -12.97 -8.69 15.55
C LEU A 91 -12.25 -10.01 15.89
N TYR A 92 -11.09 -10.22 15.28
CA TYR A 92 -10.27 -11.41 15.50
C TYR A 92 -8.92 -11.04 16.11
N THR A 93 -8.37 -11.99 16.85
CA THR A 93 -7.05 -12.01 17.47
C THR A 93 -6.46 -13.40 17.24
N LYS A 94 -5.18 -13.61 17.56
CA LYS A 94 -4.56 -14.94 17.43
C LYS A 94 -5.33 -16.05 18.17
N LYS A 95 -6.08 -15.69 19.22
CA LYS A 95 -6.84 -16.64 20.06
C LYS A 95 -8.12 -17.15 19.42
N ASN A 96 -8.81 -16.34 18.61
CA ASN A 96 -10.14 -16.66 18.06
C ASN A 96 -10.19 -16.62 16.52
N ILE A 97 -9.07 -16.37 15.84
CA ILE A 97 -9.03 -16.29 14.37
C ILE A 97 -9.53 -17.57 13.68
N GLY A 98 -9.36 -18.74 14.31
CA GLY A 98 -9.92 -20.01 13.81
C GLY A 98 -11.45 -20.01 13.66
N GLU A 99 -12.17 -19.15 14.40
CA GLU A 99 -13.62 -18.99 14.21
C GLU A 99 -13.99 -18.42 12.84
N ALA A 100 -13.07 -17.73 12.16
CA ALA A 100 -13.29 -17.20 10.82
C ALA A 100 -13.57 -18.32 9.81
N ASN A 101 -13.11 -19.55 10.05
CA ASN A 101 -13.46 -20.71 9.23
C ASN A 101 -14.98 -20.96 9.19
N LYS A 102 -15.78 -20.47 10.14
CA LYS A 102 -17.25 -20.60 10.07
C LYS A 102 -17.90 -19.56 9.16
N ASP A 103 -17.19 -18.47 8.88
CA ASP A 103 -17.73 -17.27 8.22
C ASP A 103 -17.28 -17.14 6.75
N TYR A 104 -16.25 -17.88 6.33
CA TYR A 104 -15.66 -17.80 4.99
C TYR A 104 -15.41 -19.18 4.37
N ASP A 105 -15.54 -19.26 3.05
CA ASP A 105 -15.33 -20.47 2.26
C ASP A 105 -13.86 -20.62 1.82
N ALA A 106 -13.15 -19.50 1.67
CA ALA A 106 -11.75 -19.46 1.26
C ALA A 106 -11.04 -18.22 1.84
N PHE A 107 -9.71 -18.25 1.88
CA PHE A 107 -8.90 -17.22 2.52
C PHE A 107 -7.80 -16.68 1.60
N ILE A 108 -7.54 -15.38 1.71
CA ILE A 108 -6.55 -14.67 0.90
C ILE A 108 -5.59 -13.91 1.81
N SER A 109 -4.30 -14.23 1.74
CA SER A 109 -3.24 -13.32 2.18
C SER A 109 -3.21 -12.15 1.20
N GLY A 110 -3.60 -10.96 1.67
CA GLY A 110 -3.64 -9.75 0.85
C GLY A 110 -2.24 -9.19 0.57
N SER A 111 -2.20 -7.96 0.06
CA SER A 111 -0.94 -7.26 -0.25
C SER A 111 -0.34 -6.60 0.99
N ASP A 112 0.67 -5.78 0.77
CA ASP A 112 1.50 -5.13 1.78
C ASP A 112 2.47 -6.11 2.48
N MET A 113 3.30 -5.58 3.37
CA MET A 113 4.42 -6.28 4.02
C MET A 113 3.96 -7.28 5.09
N ILE A 114 2.85 -7.99 4.86
CA ILE A 114 2.26 -8.94 5.81
C ILE A 114 3.08 -10.23 5.97
N TRP A 115 4.00 -10.49 5.04
CA TRP A 115 4.92 -11.63 5.12
C TRP A 115 6.30 -11.26 5.66
N ASN A 116 6.45 -10.02 6.14
CA ASN A 116 7.63 -9.58 6.86
C ASN A 116 7.52 -9.94 8.34
N LEU A 117 8.15 -11.05 8.76
CA LEU A 117 8.08 -11.51 10.16
C LEU A 117 8.67 -10.52 11.17
N PHE A 118 9.57 -9.61 10.76
CA PHE A 118 10.04 -8.53 11.64
C PHE A 118 8.94 -7.48 11.86
N VAL A 119 8.19 -7.12 10.81
CA VAL A 119 7.06 -6.17 10.90
C VAL A 119 5.87 -6.78 11.64
N THR A 120 5.57 -8.07 11.43
CA THR A 120 4.44 -8.74 12.09
C THR A 120 4.76 -9.31 13.47
N GLY A 121 6.03 -9.33 13.88
CA GLY A 121 6.44 -9.89 15.16
C GLY A 121 6.34 -11.43 15.20
N ASN A 122 6.74 -12.09 14.11
CA ASN A 122 6.63 -13.53 13.87
C ASN A 122 5.19 -14.07 13.85
N ASP A 123 4.21 -13.22 13.55
CA ASP A 123 2.81 -13.64 13.49
C ASP A 123 2.52 -14.37 12.16
N LEU A 124 2.49 -15.70 12.22
CA LEU A 124 2.23 -16.58 11.09
C LEU A 124 0.75 -16.59 10.64
N THR A 125 -0.15 -15.87 11.31
CA THR A 125 -1.56 -15.75 10.89
C THR A 125 -1.68 -15.18 9.48
N TYR A 126 -0.78 -14.29 9.08
CA TYR A 126 -0.72 -13.72 7.72
C TYR A 126 -0.32 -14.74 6.64
N PHE A 127 0.18 -15.91 7.03
CA PHE A 127 0.38 -17.09 6.18
C PHE A 127 -0.79 -18.08 6.28
N LEU A 128 -1.92 -17.65 6.83
CA LEU A 128 -3.17 -18.40 6.92
C LEU A 128 -3.01 -19.74 7.69
N ASP A 129 -2.17 -19.74 8.74
CA ASP A 129 -1.88 -20.93 9.55
C ASP A 129 -3.08 -21.47 10.36
N PHE A 130 -4.15 -20.68 10.47
CA PHE A 130 -5.39 -21.01 11.18
C PHE A 130 -6.48 -21.62 10.29
N VAL A 131 -6.29 -21.63 8.97
CA VAL A 131 -7.30 -22.05 8.01
C VAL A 131 -7.36 -23.58 7.94
N ASP A 132 -8.58 -24.12 8.04
CA ASP A 132 -8.85 -25.55 8.01
C ASP A 132 -8.34 -26.19 6.69
N GLU A 133 -7.93 -27.46 6.74
CA GLU A 133 -7.22 -28.11 5.62
C GLU A 133 -8.09 -28.29 4.36
N ASP A 134 -9.40 -28.35 4.52
CA ASP A 134 -10.38 -28.45 3.44
C ASP A 134 -10.69 -27.11 2.75
N LYS A 135 -10.18 -25.99 3.28
CA LYS A 135 -10.46 -24.65 2.76
C LYS A 135 -9.33 -24.09 1.89
N PRO A 136 -9.66 -23.51 0.72
CA PRO A 136 -8.64 -22.94 -0.14
C PRO A 136 -7.92 -21.74 0.48
N LYS A 137 -6.60 -21.71 0.28
CA LYS A 137 -5.69 -20.63 0.67
C LYS A 137 -5.04 -20.02 -0.56
N TYR A 138 -5.10 -18.71 -0.66
CA TYR A 138 -4.53 -17.95 -1.77
C TYR A 138 -3.69 -16.79 -1.26
N SER A 139 -2.75 -16.31 -2.07
CA SER A 139 -2.13 -15.00 -1.84
C SER A 139 -2.33 -14.10 -3.05
N TYR A 140 -2.61 -12.83 -2.79
CA TYR A 140 -2.63 -11.78 -3.81
C TYR A 140 -1.67 -10.66 -3.45
N ALA A 141 -0.61 -10.52 -4.26
CA ALA A 141 0.39 -9.46 -4.12
C ALA A 141 1.00 -9.34 -2.71
N SER A 142 1.01 -10.44 -1.93
CA SER A 142 1.65 -10.45 -0.60
C SER A 142 3.12 -10.06 -0.73
N SER A 143 3.62 -9.34 0.27
CA SER A 143 4.95 -8.77 0.20
C SER A 143 5.75 -9.05 1.47
N VAL A 144 7.04 -9.25 1.26
CA VAL A 144 8.04 -9.35 2.33
C VAL A 144 8.67 -7.98 2.58
N GLY A 145 8.85 -7.15 1.55
CA GLY A 145 9.50 -5.85 1.68
C GLY A 145 10.97 -5.91 2.16
N ALA A 146 11.53 -7.12 2.17
CA ALA A 146 12.88 -7.49 2.59
C ALA A 146 13.18 -8.89 2.01
N GLU A 147 14.38 -9.40 2.23
CA GLU A 147 14.71 -10.80 1.93
C GLU A 147 14.43 -11.68 3.16
N TRP A 148 13.95 -12.91 2.92
CA TRP A 148 13.82 -13.91 3.97
C TRP A 148 15.18 -14.55 4.25
N ASP A 149 15.58 -14.59 5.53
CA ASP A 149 16.71 -15.41 5.95
C ASP A 149 16.35 -16.89 5.98
N SER A 150 17.37 -17.76 6.11
CA SER A 150 17.19 -19.22 6.15
C SER A 150 16.24 -19.67 7.25
N ASN A 151 16.29 -19.05 8.43
CA ASN A 151 15.41 -19.35 9.55
C ASN A 151 13.94 -19.00 9.25
N THR A 152 13.70 -17.90 8.55
CA THR A 152 12.36 -17.48 8.13
C THR A 152 11.85 -18.41 7.05
N LEU A 153 12.68 -18.75 6.05
CA LEU A 153 12.35 -19.71 5.00
C LEU A 153 11.88 -21.05 5.56
N CYS A 154 12.63 -21.62 6.51
CA CYS A 154 12.26 -22.88 7.18
C CYS A 154 10.88 -22.84 7.85
N LYS A 155 10.43 -21.66 8.32
CA LYS A 155 9.12 -21.49 8.97
C LYS A 155 7.99 -21.32 7.95
N VAL A 156 8.23 -20.57 6.88
CA VAL A 156 7.16 -20.14 5.95
C VAL A 156 6.97 -21.14 4.80
N GLN A 157 8.01 -21.85 4.37
CA GLN A 157 7.93 -22.79 3.26
C GLN A 157 6.84 -23.87 3.46
N PRO A 158 6.74 -24.55 4.63
CA PRO A 158 5.67 -25.53 4.85
C PRO A 158 4.26 -24.92 4.81
N LEU A 159 4.11 -23.63 5.15
CA LEU A 159 2.83 -22.93 5.11
C LEU A 159 2.46 -22.58 3.66
N LEU A 160 3.42 -22.08 2.87
CA LEU A 160 3.21 -21.73 1.47
C LEU A 160 2.88 -22.95 0.60
N HIS A 161 3.41 -24.13 0.91
CA HIS A 161 3.01 -25.37 0.22
C HIS A 161 1.52 -25.72 0.38
N LYS A 162 0.85 -25.17 1.40
CA LYS A 162 -0.60 -25.36 1.63
C LYS A 162 -1.45 -24.38 0.81
N TYR A 163 -0.86 -23.49 0.02
CA TYR A 163 -1.61 -22.54 -0.81
C TYR A 163 -2.00 -23.17 -2.15
N ASN A 164 -3.24 -22.94 -2.55
CA ASN A 164 -3.77 -23.35 -3.85
C ASN A 164 -3.20 -22.49 -4.99
N SER A 165 -2.89 -21.22 -4.71
CA SER A 165 -2.18 -20.33 -5.65
C SER A 165 -1.46 -19.22 -4.89
N VAL A 166 -0.22 -18.94 -5.30
CA VAL A 166 0.64 -17.94 -4.67
C VAL A 166 0.95 -16.83 -5.67
N SER A 167 0.72 -15.60 -5.26
CA SER A 167 1.26 -14.43 -5.93
C SER A 167 1.82 -13.40 -4.94
N VAL A 168 2.86 -12.72 -5.41
CA VAL A 168 3.60 -11.71 -4.64
C VAL A 168 3.84 -10.47 -5.48
N ARG A 169 4.12 -9.35 -4.80
CA ARG A 169 4.33 -8.06 -5.45
C ARG A 169 5.75 -7.88 -5.98
N GLU A 170 6.75 -8.46 -5.33
CA GLU A 170 8.15 -8.33 -5.72
C GLU A 170 8.65 -9.53 -6.53
N SER A 171 9.39 -9.28 -7.61
CA SER A 171 9.84 -10.32 -8.54
C SER A 171 10.92 -11.23 -7.96
N ASP A 172 11.76 -10.69 -7.09
CA ASP A 172 12.78 -11.43 -6.33
C ASP A 172 12.13 -12.44 -5.36
N THR A 173 11.12 -12.01 -4.60
CA THR A 173 10.32 -12.88 -3.74
C THR A 173 9.62 -13.96 -4.55
N CYS A 174 9.11 -13.61 -5.74
CA CYS A 174 8.48 -14.58 -6.64
C CYS A 174 9.48 -15.65 -7.09
N GLN A 175 10.72 -15.26 -7.42
CA GLN A 175 11.78 -16.19 -7.79
C GLN A 175 12.12 -17.12 -6.62
N ILE A 176 12.32 -16.58 -5.42
CA ILE A 176 12.61 -17.35 -4.20
C ILE A 176 11.52 -18.40 -3.93
N ILE A 177 10.23 -18.07 -4.11
CA ILE A 177 9.12 -19.02 -3.94
C ILE A 177 9.10 -20.09 -5.04
N ASN A 178 9.39 -19.71 -6.29
CA ASN A 178 9.53 -20.68 -7.38
C ASN A 178 10.70 -21.65 -7.13
N ASP A 179 11.82 -21.17 -6.60
CA ASP A 179 12.99 -21.99 -6.26
C ASP A 179 12.70 -23.00 -5.13
N MET A 180 11.70 -22.72 -4.28
CA MET A 180 11.16 -23.67 -3.30
C MET A 180 10.20 -24.72 -3.91
N GLY A 181 9.99 -24.70 -5.23
CA GLY A 181 9.08 -25.61 -5.93
C GLY A 181 7.61 -25.22 -5.82
N ILE A 182 7.30 -23.97 -5.45
CA ILE A 182 5.92 -23.47 -5.32
C ILE A 182 5.63 -22.52 -6.49
N PRO A 183 4.68 -22.84 -7.38
CA PRO A 183 4.33 -21.96 -8.48
C PRO A 183 3.89 -20.58 -7.97
N CYS A 184 4.68 -19.56 -8.30
CA CYS A 184 4.46 -18.19 -7.86
C CYS A 184 4.31 -17.25 -9.04
N LYS A 185 3.34 -16.34 -8.96
CA LYS A 185 3.14 -15.26 -9.93
C LYS A 185 3.53 -13.90 -9.34
N ASN A 186 4.37 -13.15 -10.04
CA ASN A 186 4.54 -11.73 -9.75
C ASN A 186 3.34 -10.94 -10.32
N VAL A 187 2.68 -10.17 -9.46
CA VAL A 187 1.47 -9.39 -9.78
C VAL A 187 1.61 -7.96 -9.28
N VAL A 188 0.77 -7.06 -9.79
CA VAL A 188 0.77 -5.66 -9.39
C VAL A 188 0.18 -5.45 -8.00
N ASP A 189 0.57 -4.34 -7.37
CA ASP A 189 -0.09 -3.85 -6.17
C ASP A 189 -1.61 -3.68 -6.41
N PRO A 190 -2.48 -4.07 -5.46
CA PRO A 190 -3.92 -3.97 -5.65
C PRO A 190 -4.44 -2.58 -5.99
N THR A 191 -3.70 -1.51 -5.66
CA THR A 191 -4.10 -0.16 -6.06
C THR A 191 -4.11 0.03 -7.58
N MET A 192 -3.31 -0.75 -8.32
CA MET A 192 -3.22 -0.71 -9.79
C MET A 192 -4.38 -1.45 -10.48
N LEU A 193 -5.11 -2.30 -9.74
CA LEU A 193 -6.28 -3.00 -10.26
C LEU A 193 -7.42 -2.05 -10.62
N LEU A 194 -7.48 -0.90 -9.94
CA LEU A 194 -8.45 0.15 -10.21
C LEU A 194 -7.92 1.12 -11.28
N THR A 195 -8.86 1.64 -12.05
CA THR A 195 -8.63 2.66 -13.07
C THR A 195 -8.54 4.05 -12.44
N ARG A 196 -8.03 5.01 -13.22
CA ARG A 196 -7.98 6.44 -12.84
C ARG A 196 -9.36 6.96 -12.44
N ASP A 197 -10.39 6.65 -13.23
CA ASP A 197 -11.74 7.17 -12.99
C ASP A 197 -12.35 6.61 -11.70
N GLU A 198 -12.03 5.37 -11.35
CA GLU A 198 -12.48 4.77 -10.11
C GLU A 198 -11.83 5.43 -8.89
N TRP A 199 -10.54 5.76 -8.96
CA TRP A 199 -9.88 6.54 -7.93
C TRP A 199 -10.39 7.98 -7.86
N ALA A 200 -10.67 8.60 -9.01
CA ALA A 200 -11.19 9.97 -9.07
C ALA A 200 -12.57 10.10 -8.42
N LYS A 201 -13.44 9.08 -8.53
CA LYS A 201 -14.79 9.06 -7.93
C LYS A 201 -14.77 9.21 -6.40
N ILE A 202 -13.72 8.75 -5.74
CA ILE A 202 -13.60 8.83 -4.27
C ILE A 202 -12.61 9.90 -3.81
N ALA A 203 -11.97 10.63 -4.72
CA ALA A 203 -11.03 11.68 -4.39
C ALA A 203 -11.76 12.98 -3.99
N LEU A 204 -11.32 13.61 -2.90
CA LEU A 204 -11.86 14.89 -2.44
C LEU A 204 -10.85 16.02 -2.70
N PRO A 205 -11.08 16.92 -3.68
CA PRO A 205 -10.14 17.98 -4.02
C PRO A 205 -9.78 18.88 -2.82
N PRO A 206 -8.51 19.27 -2.66
CA PRO A 206 -8.11 20.20 -1.62
C PRO A 206 -8.56 21.63 -1.95
N LYS A 207 -8.54 22.50 -0.93
CA LYS A 207 -8.79 23.95 -1.10
C LYS A 207 -7.65 24.62 -1.85
N GLU A 208 -6.44 24.11 -1.66
CA GLU A 208 -5.22 24.58 -2.28
C GLU A 208 -5.24 24.35 -3.81
N LYS A 209 -4.71 25.33 -4.54
CA LYS A 209 -4.54 25.32 -5.99
C LYS A 209 -3.10 25.70 -6.34
N ASP A 210 -2.68 25.33 -7.54
CA ASP A 210 -1.37 25.66 -8.12
C ASP A 210 -0.18 25.29 -7.22
N TYR A 211 -0.04 23.98 -6.96
CA TYR A 211 1.01 23.48 -6.09
C TYR A 211 1.74 22.27 -6.67
N VAL A 212 2.97 22.10 -6.20
CA VAL A 212 3.66 20.80 -6.20
C VAL A 212 3.52 20.15 -4.84
N LEU A 213 3.47 18.83 -4.82
CA LEU A 213 3.25 18.03 -3.63
C LEU A 213 4.54 17.32 -3.22
N VAL A 214 4.90 17.40 -1.95
CA VAL A 214 5.99 16.61 -1.36
C VAL A 214 5.39 15.58 -0.41
N TYR A 215 5.71 14.31 -0.61
CA TYR A 215 5.23 13.19 0.21
C TYR A 215 6.36 12.21 0.51
N PHE A 216 6.49 11.77 1.77
CA PHE A 216 7.70 11.08 2.25
C PHE A 216 8.95 11.95 1.99
N PRO A 217 9.04 13.12 2.65
CA PRO A 217 10.06 14.12 2.35
C PRO A 217 11.46 13.67 2.78
N THR A 218 12.40 13.66 1.84
CA THR A 218 13.85 13.61 2.07
C THR A 218 14.48 14.97 1.81
N LYS A 219 15.78 15.15 2.16
CA LYS A 219 16.49 16.40 1.85
C LYS A 219 16.50 16.66 0.33
N GLU A 220 16.73 15.61 -0.45
CA GLU A 220 16.77 15.67 -1.92
C GLU A 220 15.40 16.08 -2.50
N ASN A 221 14.32 15.36 -2.15
CA ASN A 221 12.96 15.66 -2.64
C ASN A 221 12.49 17.07 -2.26
N LYS A 222 12.81 17.54 -1.04
CA LYS A 222 12.44 18.88 -0.59
C LYS A 222 13.12 19.96 -1.41
N GLN A 223 14.43 19.82 -1.66
CA GLN A 223 15.18 20.80 -2.43
C GLN A 223 14.69 20.86 -3.87
N ALA A 224 14.55 19.70 -4.52
CA ALA A 224 14.04 19.61 -5.88
C ALA A 224 12.64 20.24 -6.02
N ALA A 225 11.74 20.00 -5.06
CA ALA A 225 10.40 20.59 -5.06
C ALA A 225 10.42 22.13 -4.97
N LEU A 226 11.30 22.71 -4.14
CA LEU A 226 11.45 24.16 -4.03
C LEU A 226 11.99 24.75 -5.34
N ASP A 227 12.99 24.12 -5.94
CA ASP A 227 13.62 24.59 -7.18
C ASP A 227 12.64 24.53 -8.37
N TYR A 228 11.87 23.44 -8.48
CA TYR A 228 10.79 23.34 -9.45
C TYR A 228 9.72 24.41 -9.21
N ALA A 229 9.23 24.53 -7.97
CA ALA A 229 8.17 25.47 -7.66
C ALA A 229 8.56 26.92 -7.91
N LYS A 230 9.81 27.30 -7.61
CA LYS A 230 10.36 28.63 -7.92
C LYS A 230 10.36 28.90 -9.43
N ARG A 231 10.78 27.94 -10.25
CA ARG A 231 10.83 28.09 -11.71
C ARG A 231 9.45 28.16 -12.36
N HIS A 232 8.48 27.44 -11.81
CA HIS A 232 7.12 27.35 -12.37
C HIS A 232 6.07 28.22 -11.65
N GLY A 233 6.48 29.07 -10.69
CA GLY A 233 5.56 29.94 -9.95
C GLY A 233 4.50 29.18 -9.15
N LYS A 234 4.85 28.01 -8.57
CA LYS A 234 3.93 27.16 -7.83
C LYS A 234 4.14 27.24 -6.32
N LYS A 235 3.12 26.88 -5.55
CA LYS A 235 3.23 26.67 -4.09
C LYS A 235 3.84 25.30 -3.81
N VAL A 236 4.54 25.13 -2.70
CA VAL A 236 5.00 23.81 -2.26
C VAL A 236 4.16 23.35 -1.08
N LEU A 237 3.37 22.30 -1.29
CA LEU A 237 2.64 21.62 -0.23
C LEU A 237 3.41 20.39 0.21
N MET A 238 3.54 20.19 1.52
CA MET A 238 4.17 19.00 2.06
C MET A 238 3.17 18.24 2.93
N ILE A 239 2.91 16.99 2.56
CA ILE A 239 2.19 16.07 3.44
C ILE A 239 3.17 15.62 4.51
N ASN A 240 3.09 16.28 5.66
CA ASN A 240 3.78 15.86 6.88
C ASN A 240 2.89 16.12 8.09
N MET A 241 3.23 15.47 9.20
CA MET A 241 2.48 15.65 10.44
C MET A 241 3.05 16.76 11.32
N TRP A 242 4.19 17.36 10.96
CA TRP A 242 5.14 17.81 11.96
C TRP A 242 5.99 19.03 11.64
N LEU A 243 6.87 18.93 10.64
CA LEU A 243 8.00 19.85 10.59
C LEU A 243 7.62 21.07 9.79
N PHE A 244 7.51 22.23 10.46
CA PHE A 244 7.65 23.50 9.77
C PHE A 244 8.96 23.43 8.99
N SER A 245 8.84 23.51 7.68
CA SER A 245 9.98 23.57 6.79
C SER A 245 9.84 24.90 6.04
N PRO A 246 10.82 25.81 6.15
CA PRO A 246 10.79 27.07 5.42
C PRO A 246 10.57 26.82 3.92
N GLY A 247 9.64 27.56 3.31
CA GLY A 247 9.25 27.40 1.92
C GLY A 247 8.16 26.35 1.66
N PHE A 248 7.66 25.66 2.69
CA PHE A 248 6.61 24.65 2.56
C PHE A 248 5.36 25.03 3.34
N LYS A 249 4.19 24.84 2.74
CA LYS A 249 2.92 24.81 3.46
C LYS A 249 2.60 23.36 3.85
N ASN A 250 2.61 23.08 5.14
CA ASN A 250 2.29 21.74 5.65
C ASN A 250 0.79 21.45 5.51
N VAL A 251 0.48 20.28 4.99
CA VAL A 251 -0.88 19.73 4.90
C VAL A 251 -0.92 18.35 5.51
N SER A 252 -2.07 17.98 6.05
CA SER A 252 -2.24 16.71 6.77
C SER A 252 -3.60 16.11 6.42
N PRO A 253 -3.74 15.47 5.23
CA PRO A 253 -4.96 14.74 4.91
C PRO A 253 -5.18 13.63 5.94
N MET A 254 -6.36 13.64 6.55
CA MET A 254 -6.72 12.72 7.66
C MET A 254 -7.40 11.44 7.17
N ASP A 255 -7.88 11.43 5.93
CA ASP A 255 -8.64 10.34 5.33
C ASP A 255 -8.18 10.04 3.89
N PRO A 256 -8.50 8.84 3.35
CA PRO A 256 -8.10 8.46 2.00
C PRO A 256 -8.65 9.37 0.89
N PRO A 257 -9.93 9.79 0.87
CA PRO A 257 -10.45 10.75 -0.11
C PRO A 257 -9.65 12.05 -0.21
N SER A 258 -9.37 12.69 0.93
CA SER A 258 -8.58 13.92 0.99
C SER A 258 -7.15 13.69 0.50
N TRP A 259 -6.53 12.57 0.88
CA TRP A 259 -5.18 12.22 0.43
C TRP A 259 -5.13 12.04 -1.09
N LEU A 260 -6.09 11.30 -1.68
CA LEU A 260 -6.21 11.14 -3.13
C LEU A 260 -6.37 12.49 -3.84
N GLY A 261 -7.18 13.39 -3.27
CA GLY A 261 -7.39 14.73 -3.79
C GLY A 261 -6.10 15.54 -3.91
N TYR A 262 -5.20 15.45 -2.94
CA TYR A 262 -3.90 16.13 -3.00
C TYR A 262 -3.02 15.63 -4.15
N PHE A 263 -3.00 14.32 -4.43
CA PHE A 263 -2.27 13.78 -5.57
C PHE A 263 -2.94 14.18 -6.89
N MET A 264 -4.26 14.01 -6.98
CA MET A 264 -5.04 14.28 -8.19
C MET A 264 -4.98 15.76 -8.64
N ASN A 265 -4.80 16.70 -7.72
CA ASN A 265 -4.75 18.14 -8.02
C ASN A 265 -3.34 18.73 -8.04
N ALA A 266 -2.30 17.94 -7.76
CA ALA A 266 -0.92 18.41 -7.85
C ALA A 266 -0.52 18.72 -9.30
N SER A 267 0.36 19.71 -9.49
CA SER A 267 1.04 19.95 -10.77
C SER A 267 2.21 18.99 -10.97
N ALA A 268 2.92 18.66 -9.89
CA ALA A 268 3.98 17.65 -9.85
C ALA A 268 4.11 17.08 -8.44
N VAL A 269 4.71 15.90 -8.31
CA VAL A 269 4.89 15.18 -7.04
C VAL A 269 6.35 14.80 -6.80
N PHE A 270 6.89 15.15 -5.64
CA PHE A 270 8.23 14.75 -5.19
C PHE A 270 8.08 13.76 -4.05
N THR A 271 8.45 12.49 -4.28
CA THR A 271 8.15 11.45 -3.31
C THR A 271 9.09 10.25 -3.34
N ASP A 272 9.37 9.72 -2.14
CA ASP A 272 10.08 8.44 -1.95
C ASP A 272 9.13 7.31 -1.56
N SER A 273 7.82 7.57 -1.62
CA SER A 273 6.79 6.58 -1.34
C SER A 273 6.40 5.82 -2.60
N TYR A 274 6.40 4.48 -2.54
CA TYR A 274 5.89 3.65 -3.62
C TYR A 274 4.43 3.98 -3.99
N HIS A 275 3.54 4.11 -3.01
CA HIS A 275 2.16 4.51 -3.26
C HIS A 275 2.07 5.95 -3.77
N GLY A 276 2.97 6.85 -3.33
CA GLY A 276 3.05 8.19 -3.87
C GLY A 276 3.35 8.19 -5.38
N ILE A 277 4.28 7.35 -5.83
CA ILE A 277 4.59 7.17 -7.24
C ILE A 277 3.38 6.57 -7.97
N LEU A 278 2.79 5.48 -7.47
CA LEU A 278 1.64 4.84 -8.11
C LEU A 278 0.47 5.79 -8.30
N PHE A 279 0.09 6.56 -7.28
CA PHE A 279 -1.01 7.52 -7.41
C PHE A 279 -0.64 8.74 -8.27
N SER A 280 0.64 9.10 -8.37
CA SER A 280 1.10 10.08 -9.38
C SER A 280 0.90 9.55 -10.79
N LEU A 281 1.23 8.27 -11.02
CA LEU A 281 1.00 7.61 -12.30
C LEU A 281 -0.50 7.56 -12.64
N TYR A 282 -1.35 7.12 -11.71
CA TYR A 282 -2.80 6.99 -11.96
C TYR A 282 -3.46 8.32 -12.29
N PHE A 283 -3.01 9.43 -11.70
CA PHE A 283 -3.56 10.76 -11.92
C PHE A 283 -2.80 11.58 -12.96
N HIS A 284 -1.91 10.93 -13.72
CA HIS A 284 -1.12 11.54 -14.79
C HIS A 284 -0.31 12.76 -14.31
N LYS A 285 0.40 12.61 -13.19
CA LYS A 285 1.25 13.65 -12.59
C LYS A 285 2.72 13.39 -12.82
N LEU A 286 3.41 14.41 -13.34
CA LEU A 286 4.87 14.45 -13.28
C LEU A 286 5.32 14.16 -11.84
N PHE A 287 6.31 13.28 -11.72
CA PHE A 287 6.85 12.94 -10.42
C PHE A 287 8.35 12.74 -10.48
N TRP A 288 9.00 12.99 -9.34
CA TRP A 288 10.40 12.67 -9.12
C TRP A 288 10.61 11.95 -7.80
N THR A 289 11.59 11.06 -7.77
CA THR A 289 11.96 10.29 -6.58
C THR A 289 13.47 10.25 -6.38
N GLY A 290 13.89 10.38 -5.11
CA GLY A 290 15.25 10.09 -4.64
C GLY A 290 15.36 8.68 -4.06
N ASN A 291 14.33 7.85 -4.18
CA ASN A 291 14.33 6.48 -3.68
C ASN A 291 14.80 5.50 -4.75
N TYR A 292 15.97 4.91 -4.51
CA TYR A 292 16.61 3.95 -5.39
C TYR A 292 16.47 2.50 -4.89
N GLY A 293 15.49 2.23 -4.02
CA GLY A 293 15.19 0.87 -3.57
C GLY A 293 14.67 -0.02 -4.70
N ASN A 294 14.99 -1.32 -4.63
CA ASN A 294 14.72 -2.32 -5.67
C ASN A 294 13.28 -2.27 -6.20
N ARG A 295 12.30 -2.13 -5.32
CA ARG A 295 10.87 -2.08 -5.69
C ARG A 295 10.50 -0.86 -6.55
N ILE A 296 11.04 0.32 -6.25
CA ILE A 296 10.80 1.54 -7.03
C ILE A 296 11.58 1.48 -8.34
N LEU A 297 12.84 1.02 -8.30
CA LEU A 297 13.63 0.85 -9.52
C LEU A 297 13.01 -0.17 -10.48
N SER A 298 12.49 -1.28 -9.98
CA SER A 298 11.79 -2.29 -10.79
C SER A 298 10.58 -1.70 -11.50
N LEU A 299 9.75 -0.93 -10.79
CA LEU A 299 8.60 -0.22 -11.38
C LEU A 299 9.06 0.79 -12.45
N ILE A 300 10.05 1.62 -12.13
CA ILE A 300 10.60 2.63 -13.04
C ILE A 300 11.17 1.99 -14.31
N ASN A 301 11.92 0.90 -14.18
CA ASN A 301 12.50 0.19 -15.31
C ASN A 301 11.42 -0.46 -16.18
N THR A 302 10.44 -1.11 -15.55
CA THR A 302 9.30 -1.73 -16.25
C THR A 302 8.54 -0.70 -17.10
N LEU A 303 8.31 0.49 -16.54
CA LEU A 303 7.57 1.55 -17.21
C LEU A 303 8.44 2.40 -18.15
N GLY A 304 9.77 2.34 -18.05
CA GLY A 304 10.68 3.18 -18.84
C GLY A 304 10.70 4.64 -18.36
N LEU A 305 10.68 4.84 -17.04
CA LEU A 305 10.55 6.15 -16.38
C LEU A 305 11.84 6.62 -15.72
N GLN A 306 13.00 6.26 -16.29
CA GLN A 306 14.31 6.55 -15.68
C GLN A 306 14.54 8.04 -15.49
N GLY A 307 13.93 8.91 -16.29
CA GLY A 307 13.97 10.36 -16.12
C GLY A 307 13.24 10.88 -14.88
N CYS A 308 12.40 10.08 -14.23
CA CYS A 308 11.75 10.43 -12.95
C CYS A 308 12.68 10.22 -11.73
N LEU A 309 13.88 9.67 -11.93
CA LEU A 309 14.89 9.57 -10.87
C LEU A 309 15.63 10.90 -10.74
N LEU A 310 15.68 11.47 -9.54
CA LEU A 310 16.34 12.77 -9.29
C LEU A 310 17.82 12.77 -9.67
N LYS A 311 18.49 11.61 -9.59
CA LYS A 311 19.88 11.47 -10.06
C LYS A 311 20.05 11.60 -11.58
N ASN A 312 19.00 11.31 -12.36
CA ASN A 312 19.03 11.30 -13.82
C ASN A 312 18.49 12.61 -14.42
N ASP A 313 17.64 13.34 -13.70
CA ASP A 313 17.07 14.61 -14.15
C ASP A 313 17.25 15.69 -13.06
N ARG A 314 18.45 16.28 -13.01
CA ARG A 314 18.78 17.33 -12.04
C ARG A 314 18.10 18.65 -12.34
N ASP A 315 17.84 18.91 -13.62
CA ASP A 315 17.17 20.12 -14.08
C ASP A 315 15.65 20.02 -13.99
N LEU A 316 15.08 18.87 -13.61
CA LEU A 316 13.62 18.66 -13.45
C LEU A 316 12.84 19.03 -14.72
N ILE A 317 13.41 18.70 -15.89
CA ILE A 317 12.82 18.97 -17.20
C ILE A 317 12.17 17.73 -17.82
N ASN A 318 12.18 16.60 -17.11
CA ASN A 318 11.61 15.35 -17.61
C ASN A 318 10.11 15.49 -17.92
N GLU A 319 9.70 14.89 -19.04
CA GLU A 319 8.32 14.71 -19.43
C GLU A 319 7.94 13.23 -19.35
N ILE A 320 6.64 12.95 -19.23
CA ILE A 320 6.13 11.57 -19.19
C ILE A 320 5.13 11.39 -20.35
N ASP A 321 5.44 10.50 -21.29
CA ASP A 321 4.46 10.05 -22.29
C ASP A 321 3.48 9.07 -21.61
N TYR A 322 2.38 9.62 -21.11
CA TYR A 322 1.37 8.83 -20.42
C TYR A 322 0.64 7.83 -21.31
N ARG A 323 0.65 7.98 -22.64
CA ARG A 323 0.07 6.97 -23.53
C ARG A 323 0.87 5.67 -23.42
N LEU A 324 2.20 5.75 -23.50
CA LEU A 324 3.07 4.57 -23.36
C LEU A 324 3.02 3.98 -21.94
N VAL A 325 2.93 4.83 -20.92
CA VAL A 325 2.79 4.39 -19.52
C VAL A 325 1.46 3.68 -19.31
N ASP A 326 0.36 4.25 -19.80
CA ASP A 326 -0.98 3.67 -19.64
C ASP A 326 -1.11 2.34 -20.37
N GLU A 327 -0.51 2.17 -21.56
CA GLU A 327 -0.45 0.89 -22.27
C GLU A 327 0.24 -0.19 -21.42
N LYS A 328 1.40 0.12 -20.83
CA LYS A 328 2.13 -0.82 -19.96
C LYS A 328 1.36 -1.12 -18.68
N LEU A 329 0.83 -0.10 -18.00
CA LEU A 329 0.02 -0.27 -16.79
C LEU A 329 -1.23 -1.09 -17.07
N HIS A 330 -1.88 -0.88 -18.22
CA HIS A 330 -3.05 -1.65 -18.64
C HIS A 330 -2.72 -3.12 -18.83
N LYS A 331 -1.61 -3.45 -19.50
CA LYS A 331 -1.15 -4.84 -19.64
C LYS A 331 -0.91 -5.50 -18.28
N LEU A 332 -0.15 -4.83 -17.40
CA LEU A 332 0.13 -5.33 -16.05
C LEU A 332 -1.15 -5.52 -15.20
N ARG A 333 -2.10 -4.59 -15.34
CA ARG A 333 -3.42 -4.66 -14.70
C ARG A 333 -4.20 -5.87 -15.20
N ILE A 334 -4.32 -6.07 -16.51
CA ILE A 334 -5.05 -7.20 -17.10
C ILE A 334 -4.45 -8.53 -16.67
N ASP A 335 -3.12 -8.66 -16.72
CA ASP A 335 -2.44 -9.89 -16.32
C ASP A 335 -2.74 -10.25 -14.86
N SER A 336 -2.75 -9.25 -13.98
CA SER A 336 -3.03 -9.45 -12.55
C SER A 336 -4.53 -9.66 -12.27
N TYR A 337 -5.41 -9.01 -13.02
CA TYR A 337 -6.86 -9.22 -12.97
C TYR A 337 -7.22 -10.65 -13.39
N ASN A 338 -6.59 -11.15 -14.46
CA ASN A 338 -6.74 -12.53 -14.92
C ASN A 338 -6.21 -13.54 -13.90
N PHE A 339 -5.15 -13.21 -13.15
CA PHE A 339 -4.71 -14.06 -12.04
C PHE A 339 -5.80 -14.18 -10.96
N ILE A 340 -6.40 -13.07 -10.52
CA ILE A 340 -7.51 -13.12 -9.54
C ILE A 340 -8.66 -13.98 -10.09
N LYS A 341 -9.12 -13.68 -11.30
CA LYS A 341 -10.24 -14.38 -11.92
C LYS A 341 -9.99 -15.89 -12.05
N ASN A 342 -8.83 -16.27 -12.60
CA ASN A 342 -8.59 -17.65 -13.01
C ASN A 342 -7.95 -18.51 -11.91
N GLN A 343 -7.14 -17.93 -11.02
CA GLN A 343 -6.37 -18.68 -10.03
C GLN A 343 -6.92 -18.55 -8.61
N ILE A 344 -7.67 -17.48 -8.31
CA ILE A 344 -8.27 -17.27 -6.98
C ILE A 344 -9.77 -17.56 -6.99
N LEU A 345 -10.51 -17.06 -7.99
CA LEU A 345 -11.98 -17.16 -8.00
C LEU A 345 -12.51 -18.41 -8.71
N ASN A 346 -11.97 -18.77 -9.88
CA ASN A 346 -12.46 -19.91 -10.67
C ASN A 346 -11.98 -21.30 -10.21
N LYS A 347 -11.08 -21.39 -9.22
CA LYS A 347 -10.57 -22.66 -8.68
C LYS A 347 -11.38 -23.18 -7.48
N SER A 348 -12.57 -22.61 -7.27
CA SER A 348 -13.31 -22.69 -6.03
C SER A 348 -14.62 -23.43 -6.21
#